data_AF-A0A1I2FCN0-F1
#
_entry.id   AF-A0A1I2FCN0-F1
#
_cell.length_a   1.000
_cell.length_b   1.000
_cell.length_c   1.000
_cell.angle_alpha   90.00
_cell.angle_beta   90.00
_cell.angle_gamma   90.00
#
_symmetry.space_group_name_H-M   'P 1'
#
loop_
_entity.id
_entity.type
_entity.pdbx_description
1 polymer ?
#
loop_
_entity_poly.entity_id
_entity_poly.type
_entity_poly.pdbx_seq_one_letter_code
_entity_poly.pdbx_strand_id
1 'polypeptide(L)'
;MQESRARRLVETLRARNVFAHLKLPSAGRSGYAVRVVLPDGREALWGDDGSAALKAQVMRDGVLVGFVDSIPGSEDFTDEQAVEAIATADYDRPIGRSEPPPVHRPVPPPPAPSLTQRFRGLRG
;
A
#
# COMPACT_ATOMS: atom_id res chain seq x y z
N MET A 1 -1.16 -10.31 7.70
CA MET A 1 -0.86 -10.70 9.10
C MET A 1 -2.04 -11.48 9.73
N GLN A 2 -1.79 -12.34 10.74
CA GLN A 2 -2.84 -13.04 11.51
C GLN A 2 -3.58 -12.11 12.49
N GLU A 3 -4.86 -12.36 12.72
CA GLU A 3 -5.74 -11.55 13.58
C GLU A 3 -5.27 -11.43 15.04
N SER A 4 -4.96 -12.57 15.66
CA SER A 4 -4.55 -12.63 17.06
C SER A 4 -3.26 -11.86 17.29
N ARG A 5 -2.33 -11.96 16.34
CA ARG A 5 -1.08 -11.20 16.32
C ARG A 5 -1.36 -9.70 16.18
N ALA A 6 -2.14 -9.30 15.18
CA ALA A 6 -2.48 -7.90 14.95
C ALA A 6 -3.14 -7.25 16.18
N ARG A 7 -4.01 -7.98 16.89
CA ARG A 7 -4.62 -7.51 18.14
C ARG A 7 -3.61 -7.26 19.24
N ARG A 8 -2.69 -8.21 19.50
CA ARG A 8 -1.65 -8.04 20.51
C ARG A 8 -0.76 -6.84 20.21
N LEU A 9 -0.32 -6.71 18.95
CA LEU A 9 0.49 -5.56 18.52
C LEU A 9 -0.24 -4.23 18.77
N VAL A 10 -1.51 -4.12 18.38
CA VAL A 10 -2.32 -2.91 18.61
C VAL A 10 -2.44 -2.58 20.09
N GLU A 11 -2.68 -3.58 20.93
CA GLU A 11 -2.79 -3.39 22.38
C GLU A 11 -1.48 -2.85 22.97
N THR A 12 -0.34 -3.48 22.65
CA THR A 12 0.97 -3.05 23.13
C THR A 12 1.35 -1.67 22.60
N LEU A 13 1.05 -1.37 21.33
CA LEU A 13 1.29 -0.04 20.75
C LEU A 13 0.47 1.04 21.45
N ARG A 14 -0.81 0.78 21.73
CA ARG A 14 -1.66 1.73 22.47
C ARG A 14 -1.18 1.96 23.89
N ALA A 15 -0.68 0.92 24.57
CA ALA A 15 -0.05 1.06 25.89
C ALA A 15 1.19 1.97 25.86
N ARG A 16 1.85 2.10 24.69
CA ARG A 16 2.97 3.02 24.43
C ARG A 16 2.55 4.39 23.89
N ASN A 17 1.26 4.74 23.96
CA ASN A 17 0.68 5.98 23.41
C ASN A 17 0.79 6.11 21.88
N VAL A 18 0.98 5.01 21.15
CA VAL A 18 0.86 5.00 19.69
C VAL A 18 -0.62 4.88 19.33
N PHE A 19 -1.12 5.74 18.44
CA PHE A 19 -2.53 5.75 18.04
C PHE A 19 -2.83 4.64 17.02
N ALA A 20 -2.80 3.40 17.50
CA ALA A 20 -2.93 2.18 16.71
C ALA A 20 -4.35 1.58 16.78
N HIS A 21 -4.80 1.01 15.66
CA HIS A 21 -6.10 0.35 15.51
C HIS A 21 -5.95 -0.95 14.72
N LEU A 22 -6.81 -1.92 15.02
CA LEU A 22 -6.93 -3.12 14.19
C LEU A 22 -7.67 -2.76 12.90
N LYS A 23 -7.06 -3.04 11.75
CA LYS A 23 -7.73 -2.99 10.46
C LYS A 23 -8.26 -4.38 10.10
N LEU A 24 -9.57 -4.46 9.88
CA LEU A 24 -10.25 -5.67 9.42
C LEU A 24 -10.00 -5.91 7.92
N PRO A 25 -10.08 -7.19 7.48
CA PRO A 25 -10.13 -7.54 6.07
C PRO A 25 -11.24 -6.77 5.36
N SER A 26 -10.98 -6.36 4.12
CA SER A 26 -11.94 -5.59 3.30
C SER A 26 -11.74 -5.95 1.83
N ALA A 27 -12.74 -5.66 0.98
CA ALA A 27 -12.64 -5.94 -0.45
C ALA A 27 -11.35 -5.32 -1.04
N GLY A 28 -10.49 -6.16 -1.61
CA GLY A 28 -9.18 -5.75 -2.15
C GLY A 28 -7.99 -5.89 -1.19
N ARG A 29 -8.20 -6.33 0.06
CA ARG A 29 -7.13 -6.53 1.05
C ARG A 29 -7.31 -7.84 1.82
N SER A 30 -6.37 -8.75 1.62
CA SER A 30 -6.36 -10.05 2.28
C SER A 30 -5.69 -9.96 3.65
N GLY A 31 -6.48 -10.09 4.71
CA GLY A 31 -5.99 -10.26 6.08
C GLY A 31 -6.12 -9.04 6.99
N TYR A 32 -5.63 -9.21 8.21
CA TYR A 32 -5.63 -8.18 9.25
C TYR A 32 -4.36 -7.35 9.19
N ALA A 33 -4.45 -6.11 9.66
CA ALA A 33 -3.31 -5.19 9.69
C ALA A 33 -3.36 -4.28 10.92
N VAL A 34 -2.20 -3.72 11.26
CA VAL A 34 -2.07 -2.69 12.29
C VAL A 34 -2.12 -1.33 11.60
N ARG A 35 -3.12 -0.50 11.92
CA ARG A 35 -3.26 0.86 11.41
C ARG A 35 -2.75 1.84 12.45
N VAL A 36 -1.67 2.55 12.17
CA VAL A 36 -1.17 3.66 12.98
C VAL A 36 -1.64 4.97 12.36
N VAL A 37 -2.35 5.79 13.13
CA VAL A 37 -2.79 7.12 12.69
C VAL A 37 -1.70 8.12 13.08
N LEU A 38 -1.20 8.86 12.10
CA LEU A 38 -0.12 9.82 12.24
C LEU A 38 -0.66 11.22 12.58
N PRO A 39 0.13 12.09 13.23
CA PRO A 39 -0.32 13.40 13.69
C PRO A 39 -0.83 14.34 12.57
N ASP A 40 -0.38 14.13 11.33
CA ASP A 40 -0.74 14.93 10.17
C ASP A 40 -1.95 14.37 9.37
N GLY A 41 -2.63 13.36 9.94
CA GLY A 41 -3.81 12.73 9.35
C GLY A 41 -3.49 11.58 8.39
N ARG A 42 -2.21 11.27 8.14
CA ARG A 42 -1.84 10.06 7.40
C ARG A 42 -2.11 8.80 8.22
N GLU A 43 -2.25 7.67 7.54
CA GLU A 43 -2.42 6.37 8.16
C GLU A 43 -1.36 5.39 7.65
N ALA A 44 -0.56 4.81 8.54
CA ALA A 44 0.37 3.74 8.21
C ALA A 44 -0.27 2.37 8.46
N LEU A 45 -0.27 1.50 7.45
CA LEU A 45 -0.91 0.19 7.46
C LEU A 45 0.17 -0.89 7.40
N TRP A 46 0.36 -1.60 8.50
CA TRP A 46 1.37 -2.63 8.64
C TRP A 46 0.80 -4.03 8.37
N GLY A 47 1.45 -4.76 7.44
CA GLY A 47 1.22 -6.18 7.20
C GLY A 47 0.03 -6.56 6.31
N ASP A 48 -0.37 -5.70 5.36
CA ASP A 48 -1.57 -5.91 4.52
C ASP A 48 -1.38 -6.33 3.06
N ASP A 49 -0.15 -6.57 2.64
CA ASP A 49 0.16 -7.02 1.29
C ASP A 49 0.43 -8.53 1.17
N GLY A 50 0.22 -9.31 2.25
CA GLY A 50 0.46 -10.75 2.25
C GLY A 50 1.94 -11.16 2.33
N SER A 51 2.86 -10.21 2.49
CA SER A 51 4.27 -10.51 2.76
C SER A 51 4.47 -11.06 4.18
N ALA A 52 5.42 -11.97 4.34
CA ALA A 52 5.89 -12.41 5.65
C ALA A 52 6.69 -11.32 6.37
N ALA A 53 7.40 -10.48 5.60
CA ALA A 53 8.20 -9.40 6.13
C ALA A 53 7.33 -8.17 6.47
N LEU A 54 7.71 -7.50 7.55
CA LEU A 54 7.06 -6.35 8.12
C LEU A 54 7.40 -5.08 7.31
N LYS A 55 6.35 -4.45 6.77
CA LYS A 55 6.38 -3.17 6.05
C LYS A 55 5.06 -2.43 6.19
N ALA A 56 5.08 -1.15 5.84
CA ALA A 56 3.91 -0.28 5.96
C ALA A 56 3.59 0.44 4.65
N GLN A 57 2.31 0.54 4.33
CA GLN A 57 1.81 1.51 3.35
C GLN A 57 1.34 2.76 4.10
N VAL A 58 1.77 3.94 3.68
CA VAL A 58 1.34 5.22 4.24
C VAL A 58 0.30 5.85 3.33
N MET A 59 -0.90 6.01 3.85
CA MET A 59 -2.08 6.51 3.14
C MET A 59 -2.43 7.91 3.61
N ARG A 60 -3.02 8.70 2.71
CA ARG A 60 -3.69 9.96 3.05
C ARG A 60 -4.99 10.01 2.28
N ASP A 61 -6.11 10.15 2.99
CA ASP A 61 -7.45 10.22 2.37
C ASP A 61 -7.74 9.05 1.41
N GLY A 62 -7.25 7.86 1.75
CA GLY A 62 -7.38 6.65 0.92
C GLY A 62 -6.40 6.55 -0.26
N VAL A 63 -5.53 7.53 -0.46
CA VAL A 63 -4.49 7.54 -1.51
C VAL A 63 -3.15 7.11 -0.92
N LEU A 64 -2.43 6.20 -1.61
CA LEU A 64 -1.08 5.81 -1.22
C LEU A 64 -0.12 6.97 -1.45
N VAL A 65 0.48 7.51 -0.38
CA VAL A 65 1.41 8.64 -0.43
C VAL A 65 2.84 8.26 -0.02
N GLY A 66 3.03 7.04 0.48
CA GLY A 66 4.30 6.60 1.02
C GLY A 66 4.34 5.11 1.36
N PHE A 67 5.53 4.59 1.66
CA PHE A 67 5.70 3.30 2.31
C PHE A 67 6.93 3.29 3.22
N VAL A 68 6.90 2.45 4.25
CA VAL A 68 8.07 1.99 5.00
C VAL A 68 8.51 0.68 4.36
N ASP A 69 9.78 0.61 3.95
CA ASP A 69 10.31 -0.56 3.24
C ASP A 69 10.28 -1.82 4.13
N SER A 70 10.37 -2.97 3.47
CA SER A 70 10.46 -4.26 4.13
C SER A 70 11.67 -4.32 5.04
N ILE A 71 11.44 -4.63 6.31
CA ILE A 71 12.53 -4.76 7.29
C ILE A 71 13.16 -6.16 7.10
N PRO A 72 14.47 -6.28 6.78
CA PRO A 72 15.10 -7.58 6.59
C PRO A 72 15.05 -8.44 7.86
N GLY A 73 14.71 -9.73 7.74
CA GLY A 73 14.60 -10.66 8.88
C GLY A 73 13.34 -10.48 9.73
N SER A 74 12.42 -9.60 9.33
CA SER A 74 11.22 -9.33 10.09
C SER A 74 10.12 -10.39 9.99
N GLU A 75 10.31 -11.39 9.12
CA GLU A 75 9.47 -12.59 9.09
C GLU A 75 9.46 -13.34 10.44
N ASP A 76 10.59 -13.30 11.15
CA ASP A 76 10.81 -13.99 12.42
C ASP A 76 10.72 -13.06 13.64
N PHE A 77 10.30 -11.80 13.45
CA PHE A 77 10.16 -10.88 14.57
C PHE A 77 9.19 -11.43 15.61
N THR A 78 9.57 -11.25 16.87
CA THR A 78 8.65 -11.33 18.01
C THR A 78 7.62 -10.20 17.97
N ASP A 79 6.61 -10.28 18.83
CA ASP A 79 5.63 -9.20 18.92
C ASP A 79 6.27 -7.92 19.46
N GLU A 80 7.21 -8.03 20.40
CA GLU A 80 7.96 -6.90 20.96
C GLU A 80 8.85 -6.22 19.91
N GLN A 81 9.57 -6.99 19.08
CA GLN A 81 10.39 -6.46 17.99
C GLN A 81 9.52 -5.76 16.93
N ALA A 82 8.36 -6.33 16.59
CA ALA A 82 7.43 -5.69 15.68
C ALA A 82 6.85 -4.39 16.25
N VAL A 83 6.48 -4.37 17.53
CA VAL A 83 6.01 -3.15 18.21
C VAL A 83 7.08 -2.07 18.20
N GLU A 84 8.33 -2.43 18.52
CA GLU A 84 9.44 -1.47 18.50
C GLU A 84 9.64 -0.89 17.10
N ALA A 85 9.74 -1.76 16.10
CA ALA A 85 9.90 -1.35 14.70
C ALA A 85 8.77 -0.42 14.23
N ILE A 86 7.52 -0.71 14.59
CA ILE A 86 6.37 0.13 14.25
C ILE A 86 6.43 1.47 15.00
N ALA A 87 6.79 1.46 16.28
CA ALA A 87 6.80 2.66 17.11
C ALA A 87 7.92 3.64 16.72
N THR A 88 9.07 3.13 16.25
CA THR A 88 10.24 3.95 15.90
C THR A 88 10.41 4.19 14.40
N ALA A 89 9.49 3.69 13.57
CA ALA A 89 9.57 3.88 12.12
C ALA A 89 9.55 5.38 11.75
N ASP A 90 10.43 5.76 10.83
CA ASP A 90 10.40 7.08 10.22
C ASP A 90 9.29 7.13 9.16
N TYR A 91 8.14 7.69 9.55
CA TYR A 91 7.00 7.85 8.66
C TYR A 91 7.12 9.08 7.75
N ASP A 92 8.07 9.99 7.99
CA ASP A 92 8.24 11.24 7.23
C ASP A 92 9.18 11.10 6.03
N ARG A 93 9.98 10.03 6.01
CA ARG A 93 10.78 9.62 4.85
C ARG A 93 10.27 8.35 4.15
N PRO A 94 9.00 8.31 3.68
CA PRO A 94 8.54 7.15 2.93
C PRO A 94 9.31 7.04 1.60
N ILE A 95 9.79 5.83 1.28
CA ILE A 95 10.73 5.60 0.17
C ILE A 95 10.05 5.61 -1.21
N GLY A 96 8.71 5.58 -1.28
CA GLY A 96 7.99 5.77 -2.55
C GLY A 96 6.87 6.77 -2.46
N ARG A 97 7.03 7.87 -3.18
CA ARG A 97 5.89 8.71 -3.57
C ARG A 97 5.22 8.05 -4.77
N SER A 98 3.91 7.85 -4.71
CA SER A 98 3.12 7.56 -5.90
C SER A 98 3.19 8.79 -6.79
N GLU A 99 3.92 8.71 -7.90
CA GLU A 99 3.84 9.75 -8.93
C GLU A 99 2.44 9.63 -9.57
N PRO A 100 1.68 10.74 -9.72
CA PRO A 100 0.41 10.66 -10.41
C PRO A 100 0.65 10.07 -11.80
N PRO A 101 -0.16 9.09 -12.25
CA PRO A 101 0.05 8.48 -13.55
C PRO A 101 0.06 9.60 -14.61
N PRO A 102 0.97 9.56 -15.59
CA PRO A 102 0.93 10.52 -16.68
C PRO A 102 -0.48 10.51 -17.26
N VAL A 103 -1.09 11.69 -17.38
CA VAL A 103 -2.39 11.83 -18.01
C VAL A 103 -2.24 11.30 -19.44
N HIS A 104 -2.66 10.06 -19.69
CA HIS A 104 -2.70 9.51 -21.03
C HIS A 104 -3.74 10.31 -21.80
N ARG A 105 -3.29 11.32 -22.53
CA ARG A 105 -4.12 11.96 -23.56
C ARG A 105 -4.49 10.83 -24.53
N PRO A 106 -5.78 10.53 -24.74
CA PRO A 106 -6.15 9.49 -25.69
C PRO A 106 -5.54 9.85 -27.04
N VAL A 107 -4.73 8.95 -27.59
CA VAL A 107 -4.23 9.09 -28.96
C VAL A 107 -5.48 9.03 -29.84
N PRO A 108 -5.73 10.04 -30.70
CA PRO A 108 -6.86 9.97 -31.60
C PRO A 108 -6.77 8.67 -32.40
N PRO A 109 -7.88 7.92 -32.54
CA PRO A 109 -7.86 6.68 -33.31
C PRO A 109 -7.31 6.97 -34.71
N PRO A 110 -6.53 6.05 -35.30
CA PRO A 110 -6.02 6.23 -36.64
C PRO A 110 -7.19 6.50 -37.61
N PRO A 111 -7.03 7.43 -38.56
CA PRO A 111 -8.08 7.74 -39.51
C PRO A 111 -8.50 6.47 -40.25
N ALA A 112 -9.80 6.31 -40.47
CA ALA A 112 -10.32 5.16 -41.20
C ALA A 112 -9.63 5.05 -42.57
N PRO A 113 -9.28 3.82 -43.02
CA PRO A 113 -8.64 3.63 -44.31
C PRO A 113 -9.54 4.16 -45.42
N SER A 114 -8.93 4.89 -46.35
CA SER A 114 -9.63 5.48 -47.49
C SER A 114 -10.28 4.41 -48.36
N LEU A 115 -11.36 4.79 -49.04
CA LEU A 115 -12.11 3.93 -49.95
C LEU A 115 -11.18 3.31 -51.02
N THR A 116 -10.22 4.09 -51.52
CA THR A 116 -9.19 3.63 -52.48
C THR A 116 -8.28 2.52 -51.93
N GLN A 117 -7.95 2.53 -50.63
CA GLN A 117 -7.16 1.47 -50.00
C GLN A 117 -7.95 0.16 -49.87
N ARG A 118 -9.29 0.23 -49.69
CA ARG A 118 -10.15 -0.95 -49.64
C ARG A 118 -10.30 -1.63 -50.99
N PHE A 119 -10.38 -0.86 -52.08
CA PHE A 119 -10.51 -1.43 -53.43
C PHE A 119 -9.22 -2.06 -53.98
N ARG A 120 -8.06 -1.71 -53.43
CA ARG A 120 -6.77 -2.31 -53.85
C ARG A 120 -6.52 -3.71 -53.25
N GLY A 121 -7.22 -4.09 -52.19
CA GLY A 121 -7.12 -5.41 -51.55
C GLY A 121 -8.03 -6.50 -52.12
N LEU A 122 -8.92 -6.16 -53.06
CA LEU A 122 -9.90 -7.08 -53.66
C LEU A 122 -9.49 -7.61 -55.04
N ARG A 123 -8.23 -7.39 -55.45
CA ARG A 123 -7.62 -8.03 -56.63
C ARG A 123 -6.49 -8.94 -56.17
N GLY A 124 -6.86 -10.10 -55.66
CA GLY A 124 -6.03 -11.27 -55.41
C GLY A 124 -6.85 -12.50 -55.75
#